data_AF-A0A7Y2XY00-F1
#
_entry.id   AF-A0A7Y2XY00-F1
#
_cell.length_a   1.000
_cell.length_b   1.000
_cell.length_c   1.000
_cell.angle_alpha   90.00
_cell.angle_beta   90.00
_cell.angle_gamma   90.00
#
_symmetry.space_group_name_H-M   'P 1'
#
loop_
_entity.id
_entity.type
_entity.pdbx_description
1 polymer ?
#
loop_
_entity_poly.entity_id
_entity_poly.type
_entity_poly.pdbx_seq_one_letter_code
_entity_poly.pdbx_strand_id
1 'polypeptide(L)'
;TSLIVKIHADATELDSGPEAAAVETLSEEEMEDFLDLWETWDSLLVFLVSVLSETPLSSTNKQQLIDLLLETRYEFVTRINDTSVQKDFVRDQFLEGWQLLSTIFRNQLLENPAESRIGYLSFLTAGDALMILDELGPAFGIEISRNGLIRLAKILGGEGVELHYSPDINKSLQMLFQAFPENQQNNSDDEQETPQRQETSRLDIFQFLESLLPSSAFAAKRPSFTEIKRWQAPKNNFDDYLERISDLLEFAYTSLVIRRQLPDNFNALYRAMIPAIAWQESCFKQFVVKDSKLTYLLSYNNSSVGLMQVNERVWRGIYDTQRLRWDIRYNASAGCEIVDLYLQKYALRKYGPEILKKTDTLAQLVYAMYNGGPSQFDKFLKRSHTNKLYDSDRLFAQKYEWVKKRDWEQAEKCF
;
A
#
# COMPACT_ATOMS: atom_id res chain seq x y z
N THR A 1 51.69 -12.72 -5.24
CA THR A 1 51.96 -13.69 -4.17
C THR A 1 50.64 -13.99 -3.50
N SER A 2 49.98 -15.07 -3.88
CA SER A 2 48.63 -15.40 -3.39
C SER A 2 48.72 -16.21 -2.11
N LEU A 3 48.08 -15.73 -1.05
CA LEU A 3 47.98 -16.44 0.22
C LEU A 3 46.87 -17.48 0.08
N ILE A 4 47.23 -18.77 0.05
CA ILE A 4 46.27 -19.88 0.12
C ILE A 4 46.21 -20.31 1.58
N VAL A 5 45.07 -20.08 2.24
CA VAL A 5 44.80 -20.59 3.58
C VAL A 5 44.04 -21.90 3.43
N LYS A 6 44.63 -23.02 3.88
CA LYS A 6 43.93 -24.30 4.02
C LYS A 6 43.32 -24.38 5.41
N ILE A 7 42.00 -24.37 5.49
CA ILE A 7 41.26 -24.62 6.72
C ILE A 7 40.94 -26.12 6.76
N HIS A 8 41.41 -26.81 7.80
CA HIS A 8 40.96 -28.15 8.17
C HIS A 8 39.90 -28.01 9.25
N ALA A 9 38.67 -28.40 8.94
CA ALA A 9 37.59 -28.51 9.91
C ALA A 9 37.14 -29.98 9.94
N ASP A 10 37.23 -30.60 11.11
CA ASP A 10 36.64 -31.92 11.35
C ASP A 10 35.11 -31.72 11.50
N ALA A 11 34.37 -32.04 10.44
CA ALA A 11 32.91 -32.07 10.47
C ALA A 11 32.45 -33.49 10.83
N THR A 12 31.67 -33.62 11.89
CA THR A 12 30.90 -34.84 12.17
C THR A 12 29.55 -34.70 11.46
N GLU A 13 29.28 -35.55 10.48
CA GLU A 13 27.97 -35.64 9.82
C GLU A 13 26.95 -36.14 10.85
N LEU A 14 26.02 -35.26 11.25
CA LEU A 14 24.79 -35.69 11.90
C LEU A 14 23.81 -36.07 10.79
N ASP A 15 23.50 -37.36 10.73
CA ASP A 15 22.49 -37.98 9.88
C ASP A 15 21.11 -37.37 10.17
N SER A 16 20.67 -36.43 9.35
CA SER A 16 19.29 -35.92 9.37
C SER A 16 18.50 -36.59 8.24
N GLY A 17 17.81 -37.68 8.60
CA GLY A 17 16.74 -38.23 7.77
C GLY A 17 15.65 -37.17 7.51
N PRO A 18 14.73 -37.41 6.55
CA PRO A 18 13.71 -36.46 6.16
C PRO A 18 12.61 -36.39 7.24
N GLU A 19 12.90 -35.69 8.33
CA GLU A 19 11.90 -35.26 9.29
C GLU A 19 11.19 -34.05 8.68
N ALA A 20 9.91 -34.21 8.36
CA ALA A 20 9.06 -33.13 7.90
C ALA A 20 9.18 -31.99 8.93
N ALA A 21 9.79 -30.87 8.54
CA ALA A 21 9.94 -29.71 9.39
C ALA A 21 8.58 -29.37 10.00
N ALA A 22 8.43 -29.64 11.29
CA ALA A 22 7.28 -29.18 12.04
C ALA A 22 7.22 -27.67 11.85
N VAL A 23 6.09 -27.17 11.35
CA VAL A 23 5.86 -25.74 11.23
C VAL A 23 5.87 -25.18 12.64
N GLU A 24 7.03 -24.64 13.04
CA GLU A 24 7.23 -23.97 14.31
C GLU A 24 6.35 -22.71 14.30
N THR A 25 5.26 -22.73 15.05
CA THR A 25 4.38 -21.58 15.23
C THR A 25 5.02 -20.61 16.20
N LEU A 26 5.09 -19.32 15.86
CA LEU A 26 5.63 -18.28 16.74
C LEU A 26 4.81 -18.20 18.04
N SER A 27 5.50 -18.04 19.18
CA SER A 27 4.89 -17.65 20.46
C SER A 27 4.35 -16.21 20.41
N GLU A 28 3.56 -15.82 21.41
CA GLU A 28 3.01 -14.45 21.49
C GLU A 28 4.11 -13.38 21.53
N GLU A 29 5.20 -13.61 22.27
CA GLU A 29 6.36 -12.71 22.36
C GLU A 29 7.10 -12.63 21.01
N GLU A 30 7.35 -13.78 20.37
CA GLU A 30 7.98 -13.80 19.04
C GLU A 30 7.11 -13.12 17.97
N MET A 31 5.78 -13.15 18.12
CA MET A 31 4.87 -12.42 17.24
C MET A 31 4.95 -10.90 17.47
N GLU A 32 5.02 -10.43 18.73
CA GLU A 32 5.22 -9.00 19.02
C GLU A 32 6.54 -8.49 18.44
N ASP A 33 7.65 -9.21 18.66
CA ASP A 33 8.96 -8.86 18.10
C ASP A 33 8.94 -8.84 16.55
N PHE A 34 8.26 -9.82 15.95
CA PHE A 34 8.04 -9.87 14.50
C PHE A 34 7.29 -8.64 13.98
N LEU A 35 6.21 -8.25 14.66
CA LEU A 35 5.42 -7.07 14.29
C LEU A 35 6.24 -5.79 14.42
N ASP A 36 6.95 -5.61 15.53
CA ASP A 36 7.79 -4.44 15.77
C ASP A 36 8.92 -4.32 14.73
N LEU A 37 9.55 -5.45 14.38
CA LEU A 37 10.57 -5.48 13.35
C LEU A 37 10.00 -5.12 11.98
N TRP A 38 8.85 -5.70 11.60
CA TRP A 38 8.21 -5.40 10.33
C TRP A 38 7.72 -3.95 10.25
N GLU A 39 7.11 -3.42 11.30
CA GLU A 39 6.66 -2.02 11.36
C GLU A 39 7.86 -1.05 11.25
N THR A 40 9.00 -1.41 11.83
CA THR A 40 10.26 -0.68 11.66
C THR A 40 10.75 -0.74 10.21
N TRP A 41 10.67 -1.90 9.55
CA TRP A 41 11.00 -2.04 8.15
C TRP A 41 10.09 -1.21 7.24
N ASP A 42 8.77 -1.28 7.40
CA ASP A 42 7.83 -0.46 6.61
C ASP A 42 8.07 1.03 6.84
N SER A 43 8.41 1.43 8.07
CA SER A 43 8.73 2.82 8.39
C SER A 43 10.03 3.28 7.72
N LEU A 44 11.07 2.43 7.71
CA LEU A 44 12.30 2.68 6.95
C LEU A 44 12.01 2.77 5.46
N LEU A 45 11.23 1.84 4.90
CA LEU A 45 10.88 1.83 3.48
C LEU A 45 10.17 3.13 3.09
N VAL A 46 9.20 3.59 3.88
CA VAL A 46 8.53 4.88 3.65
C VAL A 46 9.51 6.06 3.74
N PHE A 47 10.43 6.04 4.70
CA PHE A 47 11.48 7.07 4.80
C PHE A 47 12.35 7.09 3.54
N LEU A 48 12.85 5.94 3.09
CA LEU A 48 13.70 5.84 1.89
C LEU A 48 12.96 6.25 0.61
N VAL A 49 11.72 5.83 0.45
CA VAL A 49 10.86 6.26 -0.66
C VAL A 49 10.63 7.77 -0.63
N SER A 50 10.48 8.36 0.56
CA SER A 50 10.31 9.81 0.73
C SER A 50 11.56 10.56 0.29
N VAL A 51 12.75 10.13 0.74
CA VAL A 51 14.05 10.70 0.32
C VAL A 51 14.23 10.59 -1.20
N LEU A 52 13.97 9.42 -1.79
CA LEU A 52 14.09 9.22 -3.24
C LEU A 52 13.12 10.11 -4.04
N SER A 53 11.99 10.48 -3.44
CA SER A 53 10.95 11.30 -4.08
C SER A 53 11.23 12.81 -4.02
N GLU A 54 12.28 13.26 -3.32
CA GLU A 54 12.70 14.67 -3.28
C GLU A 54 13.25 15.13 -4.62
N THR A 55 13.86 14.22 -5.38
CA THR A 55 14.36 14.50 -6.73
C THR A 55 13.42 13.92 -7.79
N PRO A 56 13.37 14.51 -9.00
CA PRO A 56 12.52 14.00 -10.07
C PRO A 56 12.84 12.54 -10.43
N LEU A 57 11.92 11.63 -10.12
CA LEU A 57 12.01 10.22 -10.52
C LEU A 57 11.47 9.98 -11.93
N SER A 58 12.13 9.09 -12.67
CA SER A 58 11.60 8.55 -13.93
C SER A 58 10.27 7.82 -13.73
N SER A 59 9.45 7.70 -14.77
CA SER A 59 8.17 6.96 -14.71
C SER A 59 8.35 5.47 -14.38
N THR A 60 9.52 4.90 -14.70
CA THR A 60 9.91 3.54 -14.33
C THR A 60 10.23 3.46 -12.84
N ASN A 61 11.10 4.33 -12.32
CA ASN A 61 11.47 4.30 -10.90
C ASN A 61 10.24 4.58 -10.01
N LYS A 62 9.37 5.52 -10.40
CA LYS A 62 8.09 5.76 -9.68
C LYS A 62 7.25 4.49 -9.58
N GLN A 63 7.15 3.72 -10.67
CA GLN A 63 6.40 2.46 -10.65
C GLN A 63 7.08 1.42 -9.77
N GLN A 64 8.40 1.27 -9.87
CA GLN A 64 9.14 0.31 -9.06
C GLN A 64 9.00 0.60 -7.55
N LEU A 65 9.00 1.87 -7.14
CA LEU A 65 8.75 2.23 -5.74
C LEU A 65 7.30 1.95 -5.30
N ILE A 66 6.31 2.19 -6.17
CA ILE A 66 4.91 1.84 -5.91
C ILE A 66 4.77 0.31 -5.75
N ASP A 67 5.37 -0.45 -6.66
CA ASP A 67 5.34 -1.91 -6.66
C ASP A 67 5.98 -2.44 -5.38
N LEU A 68 7.18 -1.98 -5.03
CA LEU A 68 7.88 -2.37 -3.82
C LEU A 68 7.04 -2.14 -2.56
N LEU A 69 6.46 -0.94 -2.41
CA LEU A 69 5.66 -0.61 -1.23
C LEU A 69 4.39 -1.47 -1.15
N LEU A 70 3.67 -1.63 -2.27
CA LEU A 70 2.45 -2.43 -2.28
C LEU A 70 2.74 -3.91 -2.07
N GLU A 71 3.71 -4.49 -2.77
CA GLU A 71 4.07 -5.90 -2.63
C GLU A 71 4.51 -6.23 -1.20
N THR A 72 5.40 -5.42 -0.62
CA THR A 72 5.84 -5.57 0.78
C THR A 72 4.65 -5.64 1.74
N ARG A 73 3.70 -4.72 1.61
CA ARG A 73 2.56 -4.62 2.53
C ARG A 73 1.48 -5.67 2.30
N TYR A 74 1.16 -6.00 1.05
CA TYR A 74 0.20 -7.07 0.75
C TYR A 74 0.72 -8.43 1.17
N GLU A 75 2.02 -8.68 0.99
CA GLU A 75 2.63 -9.91 1.43
C GLU A 75 2.57 -10.03 2.96
N PHE A 76 2.91 -8.98 3.70
CA PHE A 76 2.76 -8.97 5.15
C PHE A 76 1.32 -9.22 5.61
N VAL A 77 0.35 -8.50 5.05
CA VAL A 77 -1.08 -8.70 5.41
C VAL A 77 -1.56 -10.11 5.10
N THR A 78 -1.01 -10.75 4.07
CA THR A 78 -1.32 -12.15 3.75
C THR A 78 -0.69 -13.09 4.78
N ARG A 79 0.57 -12.87 5.15
CA ARG A 79 1.32 -13.76 6.04
C ARG A 79 1.01 -13.59 7.53
N ILE A 80 0.68 -12.39 8.01
CA ILE A 80 0.36 -12.15 9.43
C ILE A 80 -0.87 -12.96 9.89
N ASN A 81 -1.77 -13.30 8.98
CA ASN A 81 -2.95 -14.12 9.28
C ASN A 81 -2.65 -15.64 9.24
N ASP A 82 -1.43 -16.02 8.87
CA ASP A 82 -0.96 -17.41 8.81
C ASP A 82 0.03 -17.64 9.96
N THR A 83 -0.31 -18.52 10.90
CA THR A 83 0.55 -18.83 12.07
C THR A 83 1.89 -19.48 11.69
N SER A 84 2.11 -19.78 10.40
CA SER A 84 3.36 -20.32 9.85
C SER A 84 4.37 -19.25 9.41
N VAL A 85 4.26 -18.01 9.93
CA VAL A 85 5.23 -16.93 9.63
C VAL A 85 6.65 -17.46 9.79
N GLN A 86 7.39 -17.47 8.68
CA GLN A 86 8.79 -17.88 8.65
C GLN A 86 9.62 -16.87 9.44
N LYS A 87 10.51 -17.35 10.30
CA LYS A 87 11.44 -16.52 11.10
C LYS A 87 12.20 -15.49 10.25
N ASP A 88 12.52 -15.81 8.99
CA ASP A 88 13.28 -14.95 8.07
C ASP A 88 12.43 -13.96 7.24
N PHE A 89 11.11 -13.85 7.44
CA PHE A 89 10.25 -13.08 6.54
C PHE A 89 10.66 -11.61 6.35
N VAL A 90 10.89 -10.86 7.43
CA VAL A 90 11.24 -9.43 7.32
C VAL A 90 12.62 -9.24 6.69
N ARG A 91 13.52 -10.19 6.95
CA ARG A 91 14.86 -10.22 6.36
C ARG A 91 14.77 -10.41 4.84
N ASP A 92 14.01 -11.38 4.36
CA ASP A 92 13.81 -11.61 2.92
C ASP A 92 13.24 -10.36 2.23
N GLN A 93 12.20 -9.75 2.81
CA GLN A 93 11.62 -8.50 2.29
C GLN A 93 12.63 -7.35 2.25
N PHE A 94 13.46 -7.22 3.29
CA PHE A 94 14.51 -6.21 3.34
C PHE A 94 15.52 -6.40 2.20
N LEU A 95 16.00 -7.63 1.99
CA LEU A 95 17.02 -7.93 0.99
C LEU A 95 16.51 -7.67 -0.43
N GLU A 96 15.31 -8.16 -0.75
CA GLU A 96 14.67 -7.93 -2.06
C GLU A 96 14.43 -6.44 -2.29
N GLY A 97 13.89 -5.73 -1.29
CA GLY A 97 13.66 -4.30 -1.36
C GLY A 97 14.95 -3.49 -1.51
N TRP A 98 16.00 -3.86 -0.78
CA TRP A 98 17.28 -3.16 -0.80
C TRP A 98 17.99 -3.26 -2.16
N GLN A 99 17.93 -4.40 -2.85
CA GLN A 99 18.50 -4.53 -4.20
C GLN A 99 17.92 -3.50 -5.16
N LEU A 100 16.60 -3.29 -5.12
CA LEU A 100 15.93 -2.29 -5.95
C LEU A 100 16.26 -0.86 -5.48
N LEU A 101 16.10 -0.57 -4.19
CA LEU A 101 16.33 0.76 -3.63
C LEU A 101 17.76 1.23 -3.90
N SER A 102 18.75 0.38 -3.60
CA SER A 102 20.16 0.71 -3.78
C SER A 102 20.51 1.01 -5.24
N THR A 103 19.84 0.36 -6.21
CA THR A 103 19.98 0.66 -7.63
C THR A 103 19.47 2.05 -7.96
N ILE A 104 18.28 2.42 -7.45
CA ILE A 104 17.68 3.74 -7.67
C ILE A 104 18.54 4.84 -7.02
N PHE A 105 19.00 4.62 -5.79
CA PHE A 105 19.90 5.54 -5.09
C PHE A 105 21.21 5.78 -5.85
N ARG A 106 21.84 4.72 -6.38
CA ARG A 106 23.08 4.86 -7.17
C ARG A 106 22.84 5.65 -8.46
N ASN A 107 21.74 5.40 -9.15
CA ASN A 107 21.40 6.15 -10.37
C ASN A 107 21.23 7.65 -10.07
N GLN A 108 20.53 8.01 -8.99
CA GLN A 108 20.39 9.41 -8.58
C GLN A 108 21.72 10.06 -8.19
N LEU A 109 22.60 9.33 -7.50
CA LEU A 109 23.93 9.82 -7.13
C LEU A 109 24.80 10.13 -8.36
N LEU A 110 24.67 9.34 -9.42
CA LEU A 110 25.36 9.57 -10.69
C LEU A 110 24.80 10.78 -11.45
N GLU A 111 23.48 10.99 -11.41
CA GLU A 111 22.79 12.07 -12.12
C GLU A 111 22.95 13.44 -11.44
N ASN A 112 23.08 13.50 -10.10
CA ASN A 112 23.23 14.76 -9.35
C ASN A 112 24.46 14.74 -8.41
N PRO A 113 25.69 14.92 -8.94
CA PRO A 113 26.93 14.76 -8.16
C PRO A 113 27.20 15.86 -7.11
N ALA A 114 26.36 16.89 -7.00
CA ALA A 114 26.67 18.11 -6.24
C ALA A 114 26.18 18.11 -4.78
N GLU A 115 25.19 17.28 -4.42
CA GLU A 115 24.57 17.29 -3.08
C GLU A 115 24.88 15.99 -2.29
N SER A 116 25.44 16.16 -1.09
CA SER A 116 25.65 15.16 -0.01
C SER A 116 26.22 13.76 -0.38
N ARG A 117 27.40 13.71 -1.02
CA ARG A 117 28.07 12.43 -1.39
C ARG A 117 28.35 11.49 -0.22
N ILE A 118 28.74 12.01 0.95
CA ILE A 118 29.28 11.16 2.03
C ILE A 118 28.15 10.42 2.76
N GLY A 119 27.02 11.08 3.04
CA GLY A 119 25.87 10.44 3.69
C GLY A 119 25.29 9.31 2.83
N TYR A 120 25.03 9.61 1.55
CA TYR A 120 24.52 8.62 0.59
C TYR A 120 25.49 7.45 0.38
N LEU A 121 26.80 7.70 0.21
CA LEU A 121 27.80 6.64 0.06
C LEU A 121 27.92 5.80 1.34
N SER A 122 27.91 6.42 2.52
CA SER A 122 27.99 5.71 3.80
C SER A 122 26.76 4.84 4.01
N PHE A 123 25.57 5.36 3.69
CA PHE A 123 24.31 4.64 3.73
C PHE A 123 24.30 3.45 2.77
N LEU A 124 24.67 3.66 1.50
CA LEU A 124 24.79 2.58 0.52
C LEU A 124 25.79 1.51 0.97
N THR A 125 26.96 1.92 1.46
CA THR A 125 27.99 1.00 1.96
C THR A 125 27.49 0.20 3.16
N ALA A 126 26.77 0.83 4.08
CA ALA A 126 26.20 0.16 5.24
C ALA A 126 25.12 -0.86 4.85
N GLY A 127 24.23 -0.51 3.92
CA GLY A 127 23.21 -1.45 3.43
C GLY A 127 23.80 -2.59 2.57
N ASP A 128 24.81 -2.31 1.74
CA ASP A 128 25.54 -3.36 1.01
C ASP A 128 26.28 -4.30 1.95
N ALA A 129 26.89 -3.76 3.02
CA ALA A 129 27.51 -4.59 4.04
C ALA A 129 26.48 -5.48 4.76
N LEU A 130 25.27 -4.98 5.02
CA LEU A 130 24.17 -5.79 5.55
C LEU A 130 23.83 -6.95 4.60
N MET A 131 23.73 -6.70 3.28
CA MET A 131 23.52 -7.77 2.30
C MET A 131 24.65 -8.82 2.27
N ILE A 132 25.91 -8.39 2.36
CA ILE A 132 27.05 -9.32 2.30
C ILE A 132 27.14 -10.15 3.59
N LEU A 133 26.92 -9.52 4.75
CA LEU A 133 26.92 -10.24 6.03
C LEU A 133 25.77 -11.26 6.11
N ASP A 134 24.68 -10.97 5.42
CA ASP A 134 23.54 -11.85 5.27
C ASP A 134 23.87 -13.13 4.47
N GLU A 135 24.61 -13.02 3.36
CA GLU A 135 25.11 -14.18 2.60
C GLU A 135 26.01 -15.10 3.45
N LEU A 136 26.62 -14.54 4.50
CA LEU A 136 27.45 -15.25 5.47
C LEU A 136 26.61 -15.77 6.68
N GLY A 137 25.32 -15.43 6.74
CA GLY A 137 24.49 -15.21 7.93
C GLY A 137 24.32 -16.33 8.96
N PRO A 138 23.93 -17.58 8.63
CA PRO A 138 23.65 -18.58 9.66
C PRO A 138 24.90 -18.96 10.48
N ALA A 139 26.09 -18.82 9.89
CA ALA A 139 27.36 -19.17 10.54
C ALA A 139 27.84 -18.11 11.55
N PHE A 140 27.35 -16.87 11.46
CA PHE A 140 27.81 -15.75 12.28
C PHE A 140 26.72 -15.09 13.15
N GLY A 141 25.46 -15.53 13.04
CA GLY A 141 24.36 -15.04 13.88
C GLY A 141 24.03 -13.56 13.66
N ILE A 142 24.22 -13.07 12.43
CA ILE A 142 23.92 -11.68 12.06
C ILE A 142 22.49 -11.64 11.49
N GLU A 143 21.57 -11.03 12.23
CA GLU A 143 20.17 -10.90 11.85
C GLU A 143 19.80 -9.44 11.56
N ILE A 144 18.84 -9.25 10.66
CA ILE A 144 18.20 -7.93 10.45
C ILE A 144 17.42 -7.59 11.72
N SER A 145 17.89 -6.59 12.46
CA SER A 145 17.29 -6.15 13.72
C SER A 145 16.72 -4.74 13.63
N ARG A 146 15.72 -4.46 14.48
CA ARG A 146 15.11 -3.14 14.64
C ARG A 146 16.16 -2.02 14.81
N ASN A 147 17.13 -2.26 15.68
CA ASN A 147 18.22 -1.30 15.92
C ASN A 147 19.12 -1.09 14.69
N GLY A 148 19.34 -2.13 13.89
CA GLY A 148 20.06 -2.03 12.62
C GLY A 148 19.35 -1.13 11.63
N LEU A 149 18.04 -1.31 11.45
CA LEU A 149 17.21 -0.50 10.56
C LEU A 149 17.17 0.98 10.98
N ILE A 150 17.03 1.24 12.28
CA ILE A 150 17.07 2.62 12.83
C ILE A 150 18.43 3.27 12.57
N ARG A 151 19.53 2.55 12.81
CA ARG A 151 20.88 3.05 12.54
C ARG A 151 21.05 3.38 11.06
N LEU A 152 20.53 2.54 10.16
CA LEU A 152 20.60 2.78 8.73
C LEU A 152 19.87 4.08 8.35
N ALA A 153 18.68 4.32 8.90
CA ALA A 153 17.96 5.58 8.71
C ALA A 153 18.75 6.81 9.20
N LYS A 154 19.38 6.69 10.38
CA LYS A 154 20.19 7.76 10.99
C LYS A 154 21.45 8.09 10.20
N ILE A 155 22.07 7.14 9.50
CA ILE A 155 23.20 7.42 8.60
C ILE A 155 22.77 8.39 7.48
N LEU A 156 21.55 8.25 6.99
CA LEU A 156 21.05 9.04 5.86
C LEU A 156 20.44 10.38 6.31
N GLY A 157 19.55 10.38 7.32
CA GLY A 157 18.83 11.58 7.74
C GLY A 157 19.33 12.21 9.06
N GLY A 158 20.37 11.67 9.69
CA GLY A 158 20.95 12.19 10.92
C GLY A 158 20.31 11.64 12.21
N GLU A 159 20.87 12.02 13.37
CA GLU A 159 20.48 11.47 14.68
C GLU A 159 19.04 11.76 15.12
N GLY A 160 18.43 12.81 14.55
CA GLY A 160 17.05 13.20 14.83
C GLY A 160 16.00 12.37 14.08
N VAL A 161 16.41 11.46 13.19
CA VAL A 161 15.47 10.58 12.50
C VAL A 161 14.92 9.53 13.45
N GLU A 162 13.60 9.45 13.50
CA GLU A 162 12.86 8.43 14.22
C GLU A 162 11.92 7.69 13.27
N LEU A 163 12.00 6.36 13.26
CA LEU A 163 11.15 5.51 12.43
C LEU A 163 9.84 5.23 13.18
N HIS A 164 8.89 6.15 13.06
CA HIS A 164 7.56 6.00 13.65
C HIS A 164 6.59 5.31 12.69
N TYR A 165 5.94 4.24 13.16
CA TYR A 165 4.84 3.61 12.45
C TYR A 165 3.55 4.43 12.60
N SER A 166 3.49 5.58 11.93
CA SER A 166 2.37 6.53 12.03
C SER A 166 1.25 6.26 11.01
N PRO A 167 -0.04 6.40 11.38
CA PRO A 167 -1.14 6.41 10.42
C PRO A 167 -1.29 7.74 9.66
N ASP A 168 -0.50 8.77 10.01
CA ASP A 168 -0.59 10.09 9.41
C ASP A 168 -0.20 10.11 7.94
N ILE A 169 -0.79 11.04 7.20
CA ILE A 169 -0.51 11.23 5.79
C ILE A 169 0.96 11.60 5.58
N ASN A 170 1.64 10.84 4.73
CA ASN A 170 2.94 11.19 4.18
C ASN A 170 2.74 11.82 2.79
N LYS A 171 3.11 13.10 2.64
CA LYS A 171 2.91 13.86 1.39
C LYS A 171 3.69 13.26 0.21
N SER A 172 4.90 12.75 0.45
CA SER A 172 5.72 12.11 -0.58
C SER A 172 5.05 10.85 -1.12
N LEU A 173 4.45 10.04 -0.25
CA LEU A 173 3.64 8.89 -0.68
C LEU A 173 2.39 9.33 -1.45
N GLN A 174 1.63 10.33 -0.98
CA GLN A 174 0.47 10.85 -1.72
C GLN A 174 0.85 11.33 -3.12
N MET A 175 1.96 12.06 -3.26
CA MET A 175 2.46 12.51 -4.56
C MET A 175 2.91 11.36 -5.45
N LEU A 176 3.63 10.38 -4.91
CA LEU A 176 4.10 9.19 -5.63
C LEU A 176 2.92 8.39 -6.21
N PHE A 177 1.92 8.12 -5.37
CA PHE A 177 0.69 7.41 -5.74
C PHE A 177 -0.30 8.28 -6.52
N GLN A 178 -0.10 9.60 -6.51
CA GLN A 178 -1.04 10.60 -6.99
C GLN A 178 -2.43 10.46 -6.33
N ALA A 179 -2.46 10.12 -5.04
CA ALA A 179 -3.67 9.79 -4.30
C ALA A 179 -4.21 11.03 -3.59
N PHE A 180 -5.34 11.55 -4.09
CA PHE A 180 -5.94 12.81 -3.66
C PHE A 180 -7.46 12.69 -3.67
N PRO A 181 -8.08 11.88 -2.80
CA PRO A 181 -9.50 11.51 -2.87
C PRO A 181 -10.46 12.70 -2.84
N GLU A 182 -9.97 13.89 -2.48
CA GLU A 182 -10.64 15.17 -2.65
C GLU A 182 -9.67 16.19 -3.27
N ASN A 183 -10.21 17.15 -4.03
CA ASN A 183 -9.41 18.25 -4.59
C ASN A 183 -8.82 19.10 -3.45
N GLN A 184 -7.52 18.93 -3.17
CA GLN A 184 -6.78 19.86 -2.31
C GLN A 184 -6.59 21.26 -2.96
N GLN A 185 -7.00 21.43 -4.22
CA GLN A 185 -6.79 22.64 -5.03
C GLN A 185 -7.72 23.82 -4.71
N ASN A 186 -8.69 23.71 -3.79
CA ASN A 186 -9.64 24.80 -3.52
C ASN A 186 -9.35 25.64 -2.26
N ASN A 187 -8.24 25.41 -1.55
CA ASN A 187 -7.83 26.25 -0.41
C ASN A 187 -6.44 26.85 -0.65
N SER A 188 -6.23 27.50 -1.80
CA SER A 188 -5.13 28.45 -1.98
C SER A 188 -5.53 29.80 -1.38
N ASP A 189 -5.73 29.85 -0.07
CA ASP A 189 -5.78 31.08 0.72
C ASP A 189 -4.53 31.17 1.63
N ASP A 190 -3.38 30.68 1.14
CA ASP A 190 -2.10 31.04 1.72
C ASP A 190 -1.63 32.32 1.02
N GLU A 191 -1.72 33.43 1.75
CA GLU A 191 -1.11 34.71 1.41
C GLU A 191 0.34 34.48 0.96
N GLN A 192 0.65 34.94 -0.25
CA GLN A 192 2.01 34.97 -0.77
C GLN A 192 2.85 36.00 0.02
N GLU A 193 3.39 35.61 1.17
CA GLU A 193 4.59 36.28 1.68
C GLU A 193 5.80 35.70 0.97
N THR A 194 6.42 36.53 0.13
CA THR A 194 7.61 36.18 -0.65
C THR A 194 8.84 36.27 0.25
N PRO A 195 9.60 35.20 0.54
CA PRO A 195 10.86 35.35 1.24
C PRO A 195 11.92 35.79 0.23
N GLN A 196 12.50 36.97 0.46
CA GLN A 196 13.70 37.42 -0.24
C GLN A 196 14.82 36.40 -0.07
N ARG A 197 15.38 35.98 -1.20
CA ARG A 197 16.51 35.05 -1.31
C ARG A 197 17.75 35.66 -0.66
N GLN A 198 18.12 35.17 0.52
CA GLN A 198 19.47 35.35 1.06
C GLN A 198 20.29 34.09 0.78
N GLU A 199 21.42 34.29 0.09
CA GLU A 199 22.42 33.27 -0.15
C GLU A 199 23.14 32.92 1.16
N THR A 200 22.99 31.69 1.65
CA THR A 200 23.99 31.07 2.52
C THR A 200 24.14 29.59 2.23
N SER A 201 25.34 29.23 1.79
CA SER A 201 25.89 27.89 1.71
C SER A 201 26.08 27.29 3.10
N ARG A 202 25.41 26.15 3.36
CA ARG A 202 25.84 24.95 4.13
C ARG A 202 24.62 24.25 4.76
N LEU A 203 24.43 22.96 4.41
CA LEU A 203 23.61 21.95 5.10
C LEU A 203 22.08 22.20 5.13
N ASP A 204 21.40 21.88 4.03
CA ASP A 204 19.93 21.95 3.90
C ASP A 204 19.21 20.58 3.97
N ILE A 205 19.81 19.60 4.64
CA ILE A 205 19.10 18.34 5.02
C ILE A 205 18.29 18.56 6.33
N PHE A 206 18.68 19.56 7.13
CA PHE A 206 18.05 19.83 8.43
C PHE A 206 16.73 20.60 8.35
N GLN A 207 16.46 21.36 7.28
CA GLN A 207 15.16 22.06 7.13
C GLN A 207 14.00 21.09 6.82
N PHE A 208 14.27 19.90 6.28
CA PHE A 208 13.26 18.87 6.06
C PHE A 208 12.98 18.00 7.30
N LEU A 209 13.90 17.92 8.28
CA LEU A 209 13.62 17.29 9.58
C LEU A 209 12.47 18.01 10.32
N GLU A 210 12.25 19.30 10.07
CA GLU A 210 11.06 20.00 10.56
C GLU A 210 9.76 19.63 9.80
N SER A 211 9.85 19.00 8.63
CA SER A 211 8.70 18.45 7.90
C SER A 211 8.37 16.99 8.27
N LEU A 212 9.27 16.34 9.01
CA LEU A 212 9.04 15.07 9.72
C LEU A 212 8.39 15.28 11.10
N LEU A 213 8.27 16.54 11.56
CA LEU A 213 7.34 16.91 12.63
C LEU A 213 5.90 16.75 12.11
N PRO A 214 4.92 16.39 12.98
CA PRO A 214 3.54 16.23 12.54
C PRO A 214 3.09 17.50 11.81
N SER A 215 2.88 17.36 10.50
CA SER A 215 2.24 18.40 9.69
C SER A 215 1.02 18.86 10.46
N SER A 216 0.84 20.19 10.60
CA SER A 216 -0.35 20.77 11.20
C SER A 216 -1.55 20.01 10.66
N ALA A 217 -2.25 19.30 11.57
CA ALA A 217 -3.35 18.46 11.21
C ALA A 217 -4.39 19.36 10.54
N PHE A 218 -4.43 19.35 9.22
CA PHE A 218 -5.58 19.84 8.48
C PHE A 218 -6.73 18.95 8.93
N ALA A 219 -7.44 19.39 9.96
CA ALA A 219 -8.61 18.73 10.48
C ALA A 219 -9.69 18.83 9.41
N ALA A 220 -9.62 17.93 8.42
CA ALA A 220 -10.72 17.67 7.53
C ALA A 220 -11.95 17.47 8.42
N LYS A 221 -12.95 18.34 8.24
CA LYS A 221 -14.12 18.40 9.11
C LYS A 221 -14.83 17.05 9.04
N ARG A 222 -14.79 16.28 10.13
CA ARG A 222 -15.44 14.96 10.20
C ARG A 222 -16.95 15.13 9.97
N PRO A 223 -17.61 14.18 9.28
CA PRO A 223 -19.06 14.19 9.17
C PRO A 223 -19.73 14.20 10.54
N SER A 224 -20.83 14.92 10.66
CA SER A 224 -21.68 14.92 11.85
C SER A 224 -22.34 13.54 12.05
N PHE A 225 -22.71 13.22 13.27
CA PHE A 225 -23.44 11.97 13.55
C PHE A 225 -24.75 11.86 12.75
N THR A 226 -25.43 12.99 12.52
CA THR A 226 -26.63 13.04 11.66
C THR A 226 -26.34 12.63 10.24
N GLU A 227 -25.20 13.03 9.67
CA GLU A 227 -24.77 12.61 8.34
C GLU A 227 -24.39 11.14 8.30
N ILE A 228 -23.63 10.66 9.30
CA ILE A 228 -23.27 9.24 9.44
C ILE A 228 -24.53 8.36 9.51
N LYS A 229 -25.51 8.75 10.32
CA LYS A 229 -26.76 7.99 10.51
C LYS A 229 -27.58 7.86 9.22
N ARG A 230 -27.50 8.81 8.27
CA ARG A 230 -28.18 8.71 6.95
C ARG A 230 -27.66 7.56 6.09
N TRP A 231 -26.43 7.11 6.35
CA TRP A 231 -25.77 6.01 5.67
C TRP A 231 -25.85 4.70 6.44
N GLN A 232 -26.67 4.63 7.50
CA GLN A 232 -26.99 3.37 8.15
C GLN A 232 -27.88 2.55 7.21
N ALA A 233 -27.44 1.33 6.88
CA ALA A 233 -28.28 0.38 6.15
C ALA A 233 -29.60 0.16 6.92
N PRO A 234 -30.76 0.31 6.25
CA PRO A 234 -32.04 0.17 6.92
C PRO A 234 -32.33 -1.31 7.25
N LYS A 235 -33.41 -1.60 7.98
CA LYS A 235 -33.87 -2.99 8.17
C LYS A 235 -34.81 -3.48 7.08
N ASN A 236 -35.51 -2.55 6.42
CA ASN A 236 -36.49 -2.73 5.35
C ASN A 236 -36.33 -1.57 4.36
N ASN A 237 -36.90 -1.67 3.15
CA ASN A 237 -36.85 -0.63 2.11
C ASN A 237 -35.40 -0.29 1.69
N PHE A 238 -34.76 -1.28 1.07
CA PHE A 238 -33.35 -1.22 0.65
C PHE A 238 -33.14 -0.45 -0.64
N ASP A 239 -34.17 -0.32 -1.48
CA ASP A 239 -34.10 0.37 -2.77
C ASP A 239 -33.62 1.82 -2.61
N ASP A 240 -34.28 2.59 -1.72
CA ASP A 240 -33.89 3.97 -1.43
C ASP A 240 -32.44 4.07 -0.92
N TYR A 241 -31.97 3.07 -0.17
CA TYR A 241 -30.59 3.03 0.33
C TYR A 241 -29.60 2.74 -0.80
N LEU A 242 -29.90 1.75 -1.64
CA LEU A 242 -29.06 1.37 -2.77
C LEU A 242 -28.99 2.48 -3.83
N GLU A 243 -30.07 3.22 -4.06
CA GLU A 243 -30.06 4.39 -4.95
C GLU A 243 -29.09 5.45 -4.43
N ARG A 244 -29.18 5.82 -3.15
CA ARG A 244 -28.24 6.79 -2.55
C ARG A 244 -26.79 6.35 -2.59
N ILE A 245 -26.52 5.06 -2.40
CA ILE A 245 -25.15 4.52 -2.52
C ILE A 245 -24.69 4.53 -3.98
N SER A 246 -25.59 4.21 -4.92
CA SER A 246 -25.27 4.24 -6.34
C SER A 246 -24.91 5.65 -6.81
N ASP A 247 -25.68 6.66 -6.41
CA ASP A 247 -25.39 8.08 -6.68
C ASP A 247 -24.06 8.52 -6.09
N LEU A 248 -23.75 8.06 -4.87
CA LEU A 248 -22.49 8.34 -4.20
C LEU A 248 -21.29 7.76 -4.98
N LEU A 249 -21.39 6.48 -5.38
CA LEU A 249 -20.33 5.80 -6.14
C LEU A 249 -20.18 6.42 -7.53
N GLU A 250 -21.29 6.78 -8.18
CA GLU A 250 -21.31 7.50 -9.45
C GLU A 250 -20.61 8.85 -9.36
N PHE A 251 -20.90 9.62 -8.33
CA PHE A 251 -20.20 10.86 -8.06
C PHE A 251 -18.69 10.63 -7.87
N ALA A 252 -18.31 9.61 -7.09
CA ALA A 252 -16.90 9.31 -6.79
C ALA A 252 -16.10 8.96 -8.05
N TYR A 253 -16.59 8.02 -8.87
CA TYR A 253 -15.87 7.62 -10.09
C TYR A 253 -15.91 8.69 -11.18
N THR A 254 -17.01 9.43 -11.31
CA THR A 254 -17.13 10.50 -12.33
C THR A 254 -16.16 11.64 -11.99
N SER A 255 -16.09 12.02 -10.71
CA SER A 255 -15.12 13.01 -10.24
C SER A 255 -13.67 12.57 -10.50
N LEU A 256 -13.37 11.29 -10.30
CA LEU A 256 -12.05 10.73 -10.62
C LEU A 256 -11.74 10.82 -12.12
N VAL A 257 -12.66 10.36 -12.98
CA VAL A 257 -12.50 10.41 -14.45
C VAL A 257 -12.23 11.84 -14.94
N ILE A 258 -13.00 12.82 -14.45
CA ILE A 258 -12.81 14.23 -14.79
C ILE A 258 -11.45 14.73 -14.33
N ARG A 259 -11.11 14.50 -13.05
CA ARG A 259 -9.85 14.99 -12.45
C ARG A 259 -8.62 14.41 -13.13
N ARG A 260 -8.69 13.15 -13.53
CA ARG A 260 -7.64 12.42 -14.25
C ARG A 260 -7.63 12.68 -15.76
N GLN A 261 -8.65 13.36 -16.28
CA GLN A 261 -8.85 13.60 -17.72
C GLN A 261 -8.86 12.29 -18.51
N LEU A 262 -9.50 11.25 -17.97
CA LEU A 262 -9.57 9.96 -18.65
C LEU A 262 -10.56 10.01 -19.83
N PRO A 263 -10.31 9.27 -20.91
CA PRO A 263 -11.23 9.21 -22.04
C PRO A 263 -12.62 8.68 -21.66
N ASP A 264 -13.66 9.13 -22.35
CA ASP A 264 -15.08 8.85 -22.00
C ASP A 264 -15.43 7.36 -21.92
N ASN A 265 -14.75 6.50 -22.67
CA ASN A 265 -14.98 5.05 -22.62
C ASN A 265 -14.65 4.44 -21.25
N PHE A 266 -13.84 5.11 -20.43
CA PHE A 266 -13.58 4.68 -19.05
C PHE A 266 -14.79 4.88 -18.14
N ASN A 267 -15.67 5.87 -18.39
CA ASN A 267 -16.89 6.06 -17.58
C ASN A 267 -17.75 4.79 -17.59
N ALA A 268 -17.95 4.17 -18.76
CA ALA A 268 -18.72 2.94 -18.86
C ALA A 268 -18.09 1.77 -18.09
N LEU A 269 -16.75 1.69 -18.08
CA LEU A 269 -16.02 0.67 -17.35
C LEU A 269 -16.14 0.89 -15.82
N TYR A 270 -15.90 2.11 -15.34
CA TYR A 270 -16.03 2.45 -13.93
C TYR A 270 -17.46 2.30 -13.41
N ARG A 271 -18.45 2.68 -14.21
CA ARG A 271 -19.89 2.53 -13.91
C ARG A 271 -20.27 1.10 -13.55
N ALA A 272 -19.63 0.11 -14.17
CA ALA A 272 -19.86 -1.29 -13.86
C ALA A 272 -18.94 -1.82 -12.74
N MET A 273 -17.65 -1.47 -12.78
CA MET A 273 -16.67 -2.01 -11.83
C MET A 273 -16.88 -1.49 -10.41
N ILE A 274 -17.06 -0.18 -10.23
CA ILE A 274 -17.06 0.43 -8.89
C ILE A 274 -18.24 -0.07 -8.02
N PRO A 275 -19.50 -0.10 -8.51
CA PRO A 275 -20.59 -0.70 -7.74
C PRO A 275 -20.41 -2.20 -7.49
N ALA A 276 -19.84 -2.94 -8.46
CA ALA A 276 -19.57 -4.37 -8.28
C ALA A 276 -18.53 -4.62 -7.19
N ILE A 277 -17.49 -3.77 -7.10
CA ILE A 277 -16.47 -3.83 -6.04
C ILE A 277 -17.09 -3.46 -4.70
N ALA A 278 -17.84 -2.36 -4.59
CA ALA A 278 -18.50 -1.98 -3.33
C ALA A 278 -19.48 -3.07 -2.83
N TRP A 279 -20.20 -3.72 -3.74
CA TRP A 279 -21.03 -4.88 -3.41
C TRP A 279 -20.21 -6.07 -2.95
N GLN A 280 -19.11 -6.35 -3.64
CA GLN A 280 -18.25 -7.47 -3.33
C GLN A 280 -17.58 -7.33 -1.96
N GLU A 281 -17.11 -6.13 -1.65
CA GLU A 281 -16.32 -5.82 -0.47
C GLU A 281 -17.18 -5.62 0.78
N SER A 282 -18.26 -4.84 0.69
CA SER A 282 -18.98 -4.41 1.89
C SER A 282 -20.48 -4.68 1.87
N CYS A 283 -21.00 -5.30 0.80
CA CYS A 283 -22.45 -5.34 0.59
C CYS A 283 -23.06 -3.92 0.64
N PHE A 284 -22.33 -2.93 0.08
CA PHE A 284 -22.70 -1.51 0.09
C PHE A 284 -22.75 -0.84 1.48
N LYS A 285 -22.13 -1.42 2.52
CA LYS A 285 -22.22 -0.90 3.89
C LYS A 285 -20.94 -0.17 4.29
N GLN A 286 -21.04 1.12 4.60
CA GLN A 286 -20.00 1.82 5.35
C GLN A 286 -20.13 1.60 6.86
N PHE A 287 -21.38 1.55 7.36
CA PHE A 287 -21.68 1.53 8.78
C PHE A 287 -22.54 0.33 9.15
N VAL A 288 -22.31 -0.20 10.33
CA VAL A 288 -23.03 -1.33 10.94
C VAL A 288 -23.39 -1.01 12.38
N VAL A 289 -24.44 -1.65 12.90
CA VAL A 289 -24.80 -1.56 14.31
C VAL A 289 -24.20 -2.75 15.05
N LYS A 290 -23.31 -2.48 15.99
CA LYS A 290 -22.71 -3.47 16.89
C LYS A 290 -22.94 -3.03 18.34
N ASP A 291 -23.41 -3.92 19.19
CA ASP A 291 -23.71 -3.62 20.60
C ASP A 291 -24.59 -2.36 20.78
N SER A 292 -25.62 -2.24 19.94
CA SER A 292 -26.54 -1.09 19.88
C SER A 292 -25.89 0.26 19.55
N LYS A 293 -24.63 0.27 19.07
CA LYS A 293 -23.90 1.46 18.63
C LYS A 293 -23.65 1.41 17.13
N LEU A 294 -23.89 2.52 16.45
CA LEU A 294 -23.52 2.68 15.04
C LEU A 294 -22.00 2.88 14.96
N THR A 295 -21.33 2.04 14.19
CA THR A 295 -19.89 2.07 13.96
C THR A 295 -19.59 1.81 12.49
N TYR A 296 -18.36 2.02 12.05
CA TYR A 296 -17.93 1.68 10.69
C TYR A 296 -17.75 0.17 10.51
N LEU A 297 -17.93 -0.30 9.28
CA LEU A 297 -17.71 -1.69 8.90
C LEU A 297 -16.21 -2.00 8.95
N LEU A 298 -15.88 -3.08 9.66
CA LEU A 298 -14.56 -3.69 9.72
C LEU A 298 -14.61 -5.05 9.04
N SER A 299 -13.56 -5.40 8.29
CA SER A 299 -13.36 -6.76 7.79
C SER A 299 -13.24 -7.76 8.96
N TYR A 300 -13.41 -9.05 8.67
CA TYR A 300 -13.37 -10.11 9.69
C TYR A 300 -12.06 -10.15 10.48
N ASN A 301 -10.94 -9.79 9.85
CA ASN A 301 -9.60 -9.69 10.42
C ASN A 301 -9.23 -8.28 10.90
N ASN A 302 -10.20 -7.35 10.97
CA ASN A 302 -10.04 -5.98 11.44
C ASN A 302 -8.99 -5.14 10.69
N SER A 303 -8.71 -5.43 9.41
CA SER A 303 -7.70 -4.72 8.63
C SER A 303 -8.26 -3.72 7.62
N SER A 304 -9.48 -3.92 7.16
CA SER A 304 -10.11 -3.15 6.08
C SER A 304 -11.38 -2.47 6.54
N VAL A 305 -11.64 -1.26 6.02
CA VAL A 305 -12.71 -0.39 6.53
C VAL A 305 -13.68 0.10 5.46
N GLY A 306 -14.96 0.18 5.85
CA GLY A 306 -15.99 0.93 5.13
C GLY A 306 -16.47 0.32 3.81
N LEU A 307 -17.09 1.18 2.98
CA LEU A 307 -17.83 0.85 1.76
C LEU A 307 -16.98 0.10 0.72
N MET A 308 -15.71 0.49 0.58
CA MET A 308 -14.77 -0.10 -0.36
C MET A 308 -13.76 -1.03 0.33
N GLN A 309 -13.90 -1.30 1.64
CA GLN A 309 -12.97 -2.14 2.42
C GLN A 309 -11.48 -1.82 2.19
N VAL A 310 -11.12 -0.54 2.28
CA VAL A 310 -9.73 -0.10 2.13
C VAL A 310 -8.89 -0.60 3.31
N ASN A 311 -7.81 -1.35 3.03
CA ASN A 311 -6.92 -1.90 4.05
C ASN A 311 -6.02 -0.82 4.67
N GLU A 312 -6.12 -0.63 5.99
CA GLU A 312 -5.45 0.47 6.69
C GLU A 312 -3.92 0.30 6.77
N ARG A 313 -3.43 -0.94 6.78
CA ARG A 313 -1.99 -1.23 6.79
C ARG A 313 -1.37 -1.09 5.41
N VAL A 314 -2.02 -1.62 4.38
CA VAL A 314 -1.54 -1.51 2.98
C VAL A 314 -1.48 -0.05 2.54
N TRP A 315 -2.50 0.74 2.86
CA TRP A 315 -2.61 2.11 2.40
C TRP A 315 -2.18 3.16 3.44
N ARG A 316 -1.48 2.72 4.50
CA ARG A 316 -0.95 3.57 5.56
C ARG A 316 -0.11 4.71 4.99
N GLY A 317 -0.37 5.93 5.45
CA GLY A 317 0.34 7.14 5.03
C GLY A 317 -0.04 7.66 3.64
N ILE A 318 -0.90 6.96 2.90
CA ILE A 318 -1.44 7.43 1.61
C ILE A 318 -2.82 8.06 1.83
N TYR A 319 -3.69 7.39 2.59
CA TYR A 319 -5.04 7.86 2.93
C TYR A 319 -5.20 8.11 4.44
N ASP A 320 -6.07 9.05 4.81
CA ASP A 320 -6.43 9.33 6.19
C ASP A 320 -7.32 8.21 6.76
N THR A 321 -6.79 7.47 7.73
CA THR A 321 -7.48 6.33 8.36
C THR A 321 -8.79 6.72 9.05
N GLN A 322 -8.85 7.87 9.71
CA GLN A 322 -10.06 8.32 10.40
C GLN A 322 -11.16 8.69 9.41
N ARG A 323 -10.79 9.27 8.27
CA ARG A 323 -11.74 9.58 7.20
C ARG A 323 -12.17 8.32 6.45
N LEU A 324 -11.28 7.38 6.16
CA LEU A 324 -11.66 6.08 5.59
C LEU A 324 -12.75 5.37 6.43
N ARG A 325 -12.67 5.51 7.76
CA ARG A 325 -13.64 4.93 8.70
C ARG A 325 -14.96 5.71 8.76
N TRP A 326 -14.90 7.04 8.89
CA TRP A 326 -16.08 7.84 9.27
C TRP A 326 -16.69 8.70 8.15
N ASP A 327 -16.03 8.78 7.00
CA ASP A 327 -16.47 9.54 5.84
C ASP A 327 -16.66 8.61 4.64
N ILE A 328 -17.91 8.27 4.35
CA ILE A 328 -18.25 7.37 3.24
C ILE A 328 -17.86 7.95 1.88
N ARG A 329 -17.84 9.28 1.72
CA ARG A 329 -17.40 9.92 0.47
C ARG A 329 -15.91 9.74 0.30
N TYR A 330 -15.15 10.00 1.36
CA TYR A 330 -13.71 9.78 1.35
C TYR A 330 -13.35 8.31 1.07
N ASN A 331 -14.06 7.36 1.72
CA ASN A 331 -13.87 5.93 1.49
C ASN A 331 -14.17 5.53 0.04
N ALA A 332 -15.29 6.01 -0.53
CA ALA A 332 -15.65 5.78 -1.93
C ALA A 332 -14.59 6.33 -2.89
N SER A 333 -14.18 7.59 -2.71
CA SER A 333 -13.17 8.24 -3.55
C SER A 333 -11.81 7.53 -3.47
N ALA A 334 -11.35 7.17 -2.27
CA ALA A 334 -10.10 6.42 -2.09
C ALA A 334 -10.18 5.05 -2.76
N GLY A 335 -11.31 4.33 -2.61
CA GLY A 335 -11.54 3.07 -3.30
C GLY A 335 -11.48 3.22 -4.82
N CYS A 336 -12.09 4.25 -5.40
CA CYS A 336 -12.01 4.54 -6.83
C CYS A 336 -10.58 4.82 -7.30
N GLU A 337 -9.78 5.57 -6.53
CA GLU A 337 -8.37 5.83 -6.85
C GLU A 337 -7.50 4.57 -6.83
N ILE A 338 -7.75 3.67 -5.88
CA ILE A 338 -7.08 2.36 -5.82
C ILE A 338 -7.44 1.51 -7.05
N VAL A 339 -8.72 1.48 -7.45
CA VAL A 339 -9.17 0.78 -8.66
C VAL A 339 -8.50 1.36 -9.91
N ASP A 340 -8.44 2.69 -10.04
CA ASP A 340 -7.77 3.37 -11.15
C ASP A 340 -6.26 3.10 -11.17
N LEU A 341 -5.61 3.06 -10.01
CA LEU A 341 -4.21 2.65 -9.89
C LEU A 341 -4.00 1.25 -10.50
N TYR A 342 -4.81 0.26 -10.12
CA TYR A 342 -4.68 -1.09 -10.65
C TYR A 342 -5.04 -1.19 -12.15
N LEU A 343 -6.01 -0.40 -12.61
CA LEU A 343 -6.35 -0.33 -14.02
C LEU A 343 -5.22 0.29 -14.85
N GLN A 344 -4.78 1.50 -14.50
CA GLN A 344 -3.86 2.29 -15.32
C GLN A 344 -2.41 1.82 -15.17
N LYS A 345 -1.93 1.66 -13.93
CA LYS A 345 -0.52 1.38 -13.65
C LYS A 345 -0.15 -0.10 -13.82
N TYR A 346 -1.13 -1.01 -13.80
CA TYR A 346 -0.89 -2.44 -13.96
C TYR A 346 -1.60 -3.01 -15.19
N ALA A 347 -2.93 -3.03 -15.21
CA ALA A 347 -3.67 -3.72 -16.26
C ALA A 347 -3.33 -3.17 -17.66
N LEU A 348 -3.53 -1.87 -17.88
CA LEU A 348 -3.27 -1.23 -19.17
C LEU A 348 -1.78 -1.09 -19.47
N ARG A 349 -0.95 -0.86 -18.45
CA ARG A 349 0.51 -0.77 -18.65
C ARG A 349 1.12 -2.09 -19.12
N LYS A 350 0.70 -3.23 -18.54
CA LYS A 350 1.26 -4.56 -18.85
C LYS A 350 0.61 -5.20 -20.09
N TYR A 351 -0.71 -5.06 -20.27
CA TYR A 351 -1.41 -5.63 -21.44
C TYR A 351 -1.49 -4.72 -22.66
N GLY A 352 -1.31 -3.41 -22.47
CA GLY A 352 -1.68 -2.41 -23.48
C GLY A 352 -3.20 -2.24 -23.63
N PRO A 353 -3.64 -1.37 -24.56
CA PRO A 353 -5.05 -0.99 -24.71
C PRO A 353 -5.96 -2.13 -25.22
N GLU A 354 -5.40 -3.20 -25.79
CA GLU A 354 -6.18 -4.32 -26.34
C GLU A 354 -7.06 -5.02 -25.31
N ILE A 355 -6.65 -5.01 -24.03
CA ILE A 355 -7.45 -5.59 -22.93
C ILE A 355 -8.79 -4.88 -22.73
N LEU A 356 -8.94 -3.63 -23.21
CA LEU A 356 -10.22 -2.90 -23.19
C LEU A 356 -11.30 -3.58 -24.05
N LYS A 357 -10.93 -4.45 -24.99
CA LYS A 357 -11.88 -5.28 -25.76
C LYS A 357 -12.42 -6.46 -24.94
N LYS A 358 -11.79 -6.78 -23.80
CA LYS A 358 -12.15 -7.89 -22.89
C LYS A 358 -12.55 -7.33 -21.52
N THR A 359 -13.54 -6.45 -21.51
CA THR A 359 -13.97 -5.69 -20.31
C THR A 359 -14.28 -6.57 -19.11
N ASP A 360 -14.86 -7.75 -19.31
CA ASP A 360 -15.20 -8.68 -18.21
C ASP A 360 -13.94 -9.32 -17.59
N THR A 361 -12.96 -9.70 -18.41
CA THR A 361 -11.66 -10.19 -17.92
C THR A 361 -10.87 -9.07 -17.26
N LEU A 362 -10.92 -7.87 -17.83
CA LEU A 362 -10.27 -6.68 -17.28
C LEU A 362 -10.81 -6.34 -15.89
N ALA A 363 -12.13 -6.31 -15.73
CA ALA A 363 -12.77 -6.03 -14.44
C ALA A 363 -12.36 -7.05 -13.37
N GLN A 364 -12.38 -8.34 -13.70
CA GLN A 364 -11.94 -9.40 -12.77
C GLN A 364 -10.45 -9.32 -12.45
N LEU A 365 -9.59 -8.99 -13.42
CA LEU A 365 -8.16 -8.78 -13.20
C LEU A 365 -7.89 -7.60 -12.27
N VAL A 366 -8.58 -6.47 -12.48
CA VAL A 366 -8.48 -5.29 -11.62
C VAL A 366 -8.97 -5.64 -10.21
N TYR A 367 -10.10 -6.35 -10.09
CA TYR A 367 -10.60 -6.78 -8.79
C TYR A 367 -9.64 -7.74 -8.07
N ALA A 368 -9.03 -8.68 -8.79
CA ALA A 368 -8.04 -9.59 -8.22
C ALA A 368 -6.86 -8.82 -7.60
N MET A 369 -6.37 -7.76 -8.26
CA MET A 369 -5.32 -6.89 -7.71
C MET A 369 -5.84 -5.97 -6.59
N TYR A 370 -7.09 -5.51 -6.68
CA TYR A 370 -7.73 -4.74 -5.61
C TYR A 370 -7.77 -5.52 -4.29
N ASN A 371 -8.08 -6.82 -4.38
CA ASN A 371 -8.19 -7.72 -3.23
C ASN A 371 -6.82 -8.19 -2.71
N GLY A 372 -5.90 -8.59 -3.59
CA GLY A 372 -4.65 -9.26 -3.19
C GLY A 372 -3.35 -8.60 -3.65
N GLY A 373 -3.41 -7.36 -4.14
CA GLY A 373 -2.25 -6.57 -4.54
C GLY A 373 -1.65 -6.91 -5.91
N PRO A 374 -0.54 -6.25 -6.29
CA PRO A 374 0.09 -6.39 -7.61
C PRO A 374 0.43 -7.82 -8.04
N SER A 375 0.85 -8.67 -7.09
CA SER A 375 1.21 -10.07 -7.36
C SER A 375 0.05 -10.90 -7.91
N GLN A 376 -1.20 -10.44 -7.76
CA GLN A 376 -2.37 -11.11 -8.31
C GLN A 376 -2.50 -10.97 -9.82
N PHE A 377 -1.76 -10.08 -10.47
CA PHE A 377 -1.82 -9.89 -11.91
C PHE A 377 -1.59 -11.22 -12.65
N ASP A 378 -0.40 -11.81 -12.55
CA ASP A 378 -0.07 -13.06 -13.24
C ASP A 378 -0.82 -14.27 -12.66
N LYS A 379 -1.03 -14.27 -11.34
CA LYS A 379 -1.78 -15.33 -10.65
C LYS A 379 -3.21 -15.42 -11.16
N PHE A 380 -3.88 -14.29 -11.39
CA PHE A 380 -5.26 -14.23 -11.88
C PHE A 380 -5.35 -14.73 -13.32
N LEU A 381 -4.45 -14.27 -14.16
CA LEU A 381 -4.44 -14.66 -15.57
C LEU A 381 -4.23 -16.16 -15.73
N LYS A 382 -3.29 -16.73 -14.97
CA LYS A 382 -3.05 -18.18 -14.94
C LYS A 382 -4.29 -18.97 -14.50
N ARG A 383 -4.96 -18.56 -13.42
CA ARG A 383 -6.16 -19.27 -12.94
C ARG A 383 -7.38 -19.05 -13.85
N SER A 384 -7.49 -17.89 -14.50
CA SER A 384 -8.51 -17.60 -15.51
C SER A 384 -8.32 -18.47 -16.76
N HIS A 385 -7.10 -18.54 -17.29
CA HIS A 385 -6.78 -19.40 -18.45
C HIS A 385 -7.01 -20.89 -18.20
N THR A 386 -6.80 -21.35 -16.97
CA THR A 386 -6.99 -22.76 -16.58
C THR A 386 -8.38 -23.05 -16.02
N ASN A 387 -9.28 -22.06 -15.99
CA ASN A 387 -10.61 -22.12 -15.37
C ASN A 387 -10.60 -22.62 -13.90
N LYS A 388 -9.52 -22.31 -13.17
CA LYS A 388 -9.33 -22.64 -11.74
C LYS A 388 -9.50 -21.40 -10.87
N LEU A 389 -10.52 -20.60 -11.19
CA LEU A 389 -10.84 -19.37 -10.46
C LEU A 389 -11.10 -19.65 -8.98
N TYR A 390 -10.83 -18.66 -8.12
CA TYR A 390 -11.26 -18.70 -6.72
C TYR A 390 -12.76 -18.39 -6.59
N ASP A 391 -13.35 -18.69 -5.43
CA ASP A 391 -14.75 -18.33 -5.16
C ASP A 391 -14.96 -16.82 -5.20
N SER A 392 -13.99 -16.03 -4.72
CA SER A 392 -14.01 -14.57 -4.81
C SER A 392 -14.05 -14.07 -6.25
N ASP A 393 -13.29 -14.68 -7.17
CA ASP A 393 -13.28 -14.31 -8.58
C ASP A 393 -14.65 -14.60 -9.23
N ARG A 394 -15.21 -15.79 -8.97
CA ARG A 394 -16.54 -16.19 -9.48
C ARG A 394 -17.64 -15.29 -8.96
N LEU A 395 -17.63 -14.99 -7.66
CA LEU A 395 -18.64 -14.15 -7.02
C LEU A 395 -18.56 -12.72 -7.54
N PHE A 396 -17.35 -12.18 -7.72
CA PHE A 396 -17.17 -10.86 -8.32
C PHE A 396 -17.67 -10.84 -9.76
N ALA A 397 -17.32 -11.84 -10.59
CA ALA A 397 -17.81 -11.92 -11.97
C ALA A 397 -19.34 -11.93 -12.04
N GLN A 398 -20.00 -12.64 -11.12
CA GLN A 398 -21.46 -12.68 -11.03
C GLN A 398 -22.04 -11.31 -10.65
N LYS A 399 -21.50 -10.65 -9.62
CA LYS A 399 -21.93 -9.31 -9.19
C LYS A 399 -21.71 -8.26 -10.29
N TYR A 400 -20.58 -8.33 -10.98
CA TYR A 400 -20.28 -7.47 -12.12
C TYR A 400 -21.30 -7.61 -13.25
N GLU A 401 -21.71 -8.85 -13.57
CA GLU A 401 -22.77 -9.10 -14.55
C GLU A 401 -24.14 -8.57 -14.10
N TRP A 402 -24.49 -8.70 -12.82
CA TRP A 402 -25.72 -8.13 -12.28
C TRP A 402 -25.73 -6.61 -12.33
N VAL A 403 -24.61 -5.95 -11.99
CA VAL A 403 -24.47 -4.48 -12.10
C VAL A 403 -24.61 -4.03 -13.56
N LYS A 404 -23.98 -4.71 -14.51
CA LYS A 404 -24.13 -4.41 -15.95
C LYS A 404 -25.60 -4.48 -16.42
N LYS A 405 -26.37 -5.40 -15.86
CA LYS A 405 -27.80 -5.60 -16.15
C LYS A 405 -28.73 -4.74 -15.29
N ARG A 406 -28.19 -4.01 -14.32
CA ARG A 406 -28.94 -3.29 -13.27
C ARG A 406 -29.90 -4.18 -12.48
N ASP A 407 -29.49 -5.43 -12.25
CA ASP A 407 -30.25 -6.43 -11.50
C ASP A 407 -30.01 -6.25 -9.99
N TRP A 408 -30.50 -5.13 -9.46
CA TRP A 408 -30.26 -4.72 -8.07
C TRP A 408 -31.04 -5.55 -7.05
N GLU A 409 -32.09 -6.26 -7.46
CA GLU A 409 -32.84 -7.19 -6.61
C GLU A 409 -31.93 -8.27 -5.99
N GLN A 410 -30.86 -8.66 -6.70
CA GLN A 410 -29.88 -9.62 -6.20
C GLN A 410 -29.09 -9.09 -4.99
N ALA A 411 -28.98 -7.77 -4.83
CA ALA A 411 -28.31 -7.13 -3.70
C ALA A 411 -29.15 -7.16 -2.41
N GLU A 412 -30.45 -7.45 -2.48
CA GLU A 412 -31.31 -7.58 -1.29
C GLU A 412 -30.79 -8.65 -0.32
N LYS A 413 -30.15 -9.71 -0.83
CA LYS A 413 -29.54 -10.78 -0.04
C LYS A 413 -28.46 -10.30 0.95
N CYS A 414 -27.96 -9.07 0.77
CA CYS A 414 -26.99 -8.47 1.68
C CYS A 414 -27.61 -7.97 2.99
N PHE A 415 -28.93 -7.86 3.10
CA PHE A 415 -29.57 -7.09 4.17
C PHE A 415 -30.60 -7.85 5.00
#